data_AF-A0A6F8SIP7-F1
#
_entry.id   AF-A0A6F8SIP7-F1
#
_cell.length_a   1.000
_cell.length_b   1.000
_cell.length_c   1.000
_cell.angle_alpha   90.00
_cell.angle_beta   90.00
_cell.angle_gamma   90.00
#
_symmetry.space_group_name_H-M   'P 1'
#
loop_
_entity.id
_entity.type
_entity.pdbx_description
1 polymer ?
#
loop_
_entity_poly.entity_id
_entity_poly.type
_entity_poly.pdbx_seq_one_letter_code
_entity_poly.pdbx_strand_id
1 'polypeptide(L)' 'MRQTYYVIDNHLCCRCGACQKVCPHGALTTASPVPVIDQTLCRHCGMCFRACRLGAVTRPYELYQLKKGRRLL' A
#
# COMPACT_ATOMS: atom_id res chain seq x y z
N MET A 1 5.30 16.64 -7.45
CA MET A 1 4.60 15.33 -7.54
C MET A 1 3.99 15.01 -6.17
N ARG A 2 2.68 14.75 -6.10
CA ARG A 2 1.95 14.49 -4.84
C ARG A 2 2.31 13.06 -4.37
N GLN A 3 2.99 12.90 -3.23
CA GLN A 3 3.40 11.57 -2.76
C GLN A 3 2.17 10.72 -2.44
N THR A 4 2.15 9.46 -2.86
CA THR A 4 0.97 8.58 -2.80
C THR A 4 1.26 7.41 -1.86
N TYR A 5 0.57 7.33 -0.72
CA TYR A 5 0.73 6.24 0.24
C TYR A 5 -0.18 5.07 -0.15
N TYR A 6 0.31 3.83 -0.04
CA TYR A 6 -0.47 2.62 -0.36
C TYR A 6 -0.76 1.84 0.91
N VAL A 7 -1.99 1.36 1.09
CA VAL A 7 -2.37 0.49 2.22
C VAL A 7 -3.13 -0.72 1.71
N ILE A 8 -3.22 -1.77 2.52
CA ILE A 8 -3.98 -2.98 2.19
C ILE A 8 -5.21 -3.02 3.06
N ASP A 9 -6.39 -3.07 2.43
CA ASP A 9 -7.65 -3.38 3.07
C ASP A 9 -7.74 -4.89 3.32
N ASN A 10 -7.70 -5.28 4.59
CA ASN A 10 -7.73 -6.68 4.98
C ASN A 10 -9.10 -7.34 4.76
N HIS A 11 -10.18 -6.58 4.65
CA HIS A 11 -11.52 -7.12 4.36
C HIS A 11 -11.66 -7.54 2.89
N LEU A 12 -10.91 -6.89 1.99
CA LEU A 12 -10.90 -7.22 0.56
C LEU A 12 -9.73 -8.14 0.17
N CYS A 13 -8.70 -8.23 0.99
CA CYS A 13 -7.49 -8.97 0.67
C CYS A 13 -7.69 -10.49 0.79
N CYS A 14 -7.62 -11.21 -0.32
CA CYS A 14 -7.63 -12.68 -0.34
C CYS A 14 -6.25 -13.33 -0.12
N ARG A 15 -5.22 -12.55 0.23
CA ARG A 15 -3.85 -13.03 0.50
C ARG A 15 -3.18 -13.77 -0.67
N CYS A 16 -3.54 -13.47 -1.93
CA CYS A 16 -2.94 -14.13 -3.11
C CYS A 16 -1.45 -13.83 -3.38
N GLY A 17 -0.85 -12.86 -2.69
CA GLY A 17 0.58 -12.51 -2.84
C GLY A 17 0.95 -11.77 -4.13
N ALA A 18 -0.01 -11.42 -5.00
CA ALA A 18 0.27 -10.75 -6.27
C ALA A 18 1.01 -9.41 -6.08
N CYS A 19 0.60 -8.61 -5.09
CA CYS A 19 1.21 -7.33 -4.76
C CYS A 19 2.67 -7.46 -4.29
N GLN A 20 3.02 -8.56 -3.60
CA GLN A 20 4.38 -8.83 -3.13
C GLN A 20 5.29 -9.21 -4.30
N LYS A 21 4.83 -10.12 -5.17
CA LYS A 21 5.61 -10.60 -6.34
C LYS A 21 6.04 -9.47 -7.26
N VAL A 22 5.22 -8.42 -7.38
CA VAL A 22 5.51 -7.28 -8.26
C VAL A 22 6.28 -6.15 -7.56
N CYS A 23 6.58 -6.24 -6.26
CA CYS A 23 7.24 -5.16 -5.55
C CYS A 23 8.76 -5.26 -5.70
N PRO A 24 9.42 -4.32 -6.40
CA PRO A 24 10.87 -4.37 -6.60
C PRO A 24 11.66 -3.97 -5.36
N HIS A 25 10.99 -3.46 -4.33
CA HIS A 25 11.62 -2.94 -3.10
C HIS A 25 11.41 -3.86 -1.90
N GLY A 26 10.76 -5.02 -2.07
CA GLY A 26 10.47 -5.93 -0.97
C GLY A 26 9.58 -5.32 0.13
N ALA A 27 8.81 -4.28 -0.19
CA ALA A 27 8.04 -3.52 0.79
C ALA A 27 6.78 -4.25 1.31
N LEU A 28 6.55 -5.51 0.93
CA LEU A 28 5.40 -6.29 1.36
C LEU A 28 5.85 -7.56 2.07
N THR A 29 5.32 -7.78 3.27
CA THR A 29 5.60 -8.95 4.10
C THR A 29 4.49 -10.00 4.00
N THR A 30 4.88 -11.27 3.89
CA THR A 30 4.00 -12.45 3.98
C THR A 30 4.11 -13.21 5.28
N ALA A 31 5.02 -12.81 6.18
CA ALA A 31 5.18 -13.48 7.47
C ALA A 31 4.08 -13.09 8.47
N SER A 32 3.32 -12.03 8.19
CA SER A 32 2.23 -11.56 9.03
C SER A 32 0.89 -12.21 8.62
N PRO A 33 0.03 -12.57 9.58
CA PRO A 33 -1.34 -12.98 9.28
C PRO A 33 -2.13 -11.89 8.53
N VAL A 34 -1.72 -10.63 8.67
CA VAL A 34 -2.28 -9.49 7.94
C VAL A 34 -1.21 -8.92 7.01
N PRO A 35 -1.40 -8.97 5.68
CA PRO A 35 -0.45 -8.40 4.75
C PRO A 35 -0.38 -6.88 4.92
N VAL A 36 0.84 -6.36 5.10
CA VAL A 36 1.10 -4.92 5.28
C VAL A 36 2.16 -4.45 4.30
N ILE A 37 2.07 -3.18 3.92
CA ILE A 37 3.09 -2.49 3.13
C ILE A 37 3.98 -1.74 4.13
N ASP A 38 5.27 -2.06 4.17
CA ASP A 38 6.28 -1.32 4.90
C ASP A 38 6.61 -0.02 4.17
N GLN A 39 6.46 1.08 4.88
CA GLN A 39 6.41 2.41 4.32
C GLN A 39 7.77 3.10 4.40
N THR A 40 8.69 2.50 5.16
CA THR A 40 10.10 2.83 5.14
C THR A 40 10.77 2.29 3.87
N LEU A 41 10.25 1.18 3.32
CA LEU A 41 10.73 0.55 2.09
C LEU A 41 9.94 0.97 0.84
N CYS A 42 8.68 1.39 0.98
CA CYS A 42 7.81 1.77 -0.13
C CYS A 42 8.33 3.02 -0.85
N ARG A 43 8.65 2.89 -2.14
CA ARG A 43 9.05 4.03 -3.02
C ARG A 43 7.88 4.60 -3.82
N HIS A 44 6.65 4.29 -3.44
CA HIS A 44 5.41 4.82 -4.03
C HIS A 44 5.25 4.56 -5.55
N CYS A 45 5.86 3.52 -6.11
CA CYS A 45 5.82 3.21 -7.55
C CYS A 45 4.44 2.74 -8.06
N GLY A 46 3.57 2.27 -7.16
CA GLY A 46 2.19 1.87 -7.47
C GLY A 46 2.03 0.54 -8.20
N MET A 47 3.07 -0.31 -8.24
CA MET A 47 2.98 -1.65 -8.83
C MET A 47 2.02 -2.55 -8.04
N CYS A 48 2.09 -2.52 -6.71
CA CYS A 48 1.17 -3.28 -5.84
C CYS A 48 -0.30 -2.90 -6.08
N PHE A 49 -0.58 -1.60 -6.25
CA PHE A 49 -1.91 -1.08 -6.57
C PHE A 49 -2.44 -1.63 -7.89
N ARG A 50 -1.63 -1.59 -8.95
CA ARG A 50 -2.01 -2.08 -10.27
C ARG A 50 -2.18 -3.60 -10.32
N ALA A 51 -1.38 -4.34 -9.56
CA ALA A 51 -1.45 -5.80 -9.53
C ALA A 51 -2.63 -6.36 -8.73
N CYS A 52 -3.21 -5.57 -7.81
CA CYS A 52 -4.30 -6.03 -6.97
C CYS A 52 -5.63 -6.02 -7.72
N ARG A 53 -6.04 -7.17 -8.27
CA ARG A 53 -7.31 -7.33 -9.00
C ARG A 53 -8.56 -7.13 -8.14
N LEU A 54 -8.44 -7.36 -6.83
CA LEU A 54 -9.54 -7.18 -5.88
C LEU A 54 -9.70 -5.74 -5.39
N GLY A 55 -8.81 -4.83 -5.80
CA GLY A 55 -8.84 -3.44 -5.30
C GLY A 55 -8.47 -3.30 -3.81
N ALA A 56 -7.98 -4.37 -3.16
CA ALA A 56 -7.59 -4.34 -1.76
C ALA A 56 -6.40 -3.43 -1.46
N VAL A 57 -5.54 -3.14 -2.45
CA VAL A 57 -4.48 -2.12 -2.29
C VAL A 57 -5.07 -0.76 -2.63
N THR A 58 -5.19 0.12 -1.63
CA THR A 58 -5.81 1.44 -1.79
C THR A 58 -4.79 2.57 -1.66
N ARG A 59 -5.20 3.78 -2.06
CA ARG A 59 -4.37 5.01 -2.08
C ARG A 59 -5.09 6.18 -1.38
N PRO A 60 -5.33 6.10 -0.07
CA PRO A 60 -6.09 7.13 0.66
C PRO A 60 -5.36 8.48 0.58
N TYR A 61 -6.04 9.49 0.04
CA TYR A 61 -5.49 10.84 -0.12
C TYR A 61 -5.35 11.55 1.24
N GLU A 62 -6.19 11.21 2.21
CA GLU A 62 -6.16 11.82 3.54
C GLU A 62 -4.86 11.50 4.31
N LEU A 63 -4.36 10.27 4.20
CA LEU A 63 -3.14 9.80 4.87
C LEU A 63 -1.87 10.56 4.43
N TYR A 64 -1.83 11.04 3.18
CA TYR A 64 -0.73 11.87 2.69
C TYR A 64 -0.72 13.26 3.36
N GLN A 65 -1.89 13.87 3.57
CA GLN A 65 -1.94 15.22 4.17
C GLN A 65 -1.61 15.18 5.67
N LEU A 66 -2.09 14.14 6.38
CA LEU A 66 -1.78 13.94 7.80
C LEU A 66 -0.28 13.80 8.06
N LYS A 67 0.44 12.98 7.27
CA LYS A 67 1.90 12.80 7.43
C LYS A 67 2.71 14.05 7.06
N LYS A 68 2.16 14.95 6.25
CA LYS A 68 2.78 16.25 5.92
C LYS A 68 2.42 17.37 6.90
N GLY A 69 1.73 17.06 8.01
CA GLY A 69 1.29 18.06 8.99
C GLY A 69 0.19 19.00 8.46
N ARG A 70 -0.47 18.64 7.35
CA ARG A 70 -1.62 19.38 6.83
C ARG A 70 -2.87 18.83 7.49
N ARG A 71 -3.54 19.66 8.29
CA ARG A 71 -4.86 19.38 8.84
C ARG A 71 -5.82 19.19 7.65
N LEU A 72 -6.41 18.00 7.53
CA LEU A 72 -7.63 17.87 6.73
C LEU A 72 -8.70 18.67 7.46
N LEU A 73 -9.16 19.74 6.81
CA LEU A 73 -10.35 20.47 7.20
C LEU A 73 -11.58 19.60 6.89
#